data_AF-A0A920W7C7-F1
#
_entry.id   AF-A0A920W7C7-F1
#
_cell.length_a   1.000
_cell.length_b   1.000
_cell.length_c   1.000
_cell.angle_alpha   90.00
_cell.angle_beta   90.00
_cell.angle_gamma   90.00
#
_symmetry.space_group_name_H-M   'P 1'
#
loop_
_entity.id
_entity.type
_entity.pdbx_description
1 polymer ?
#
loop_
_entity_poly.entity_id
_entity_poly.type
_entity_poly.pdbx_seq_one_letter_code
_entity_poly.pdbx_strand_id
1 'polypeptide(L)'
;MKTTRWIVKVFALVVLLGTSGTNAQNPTVAPSGLPCETEGEVRFICNLISPEDLAVVPGSEWVIASGNRAGGRIHLVSVAEKPQRYCSRALASESA
;
A
#
# COMPACT_ATOMS: atom_id res chain seq x y z
N MET A 1 23.79 -10.85 -44.22
CA MET A 1 24.41 -11.63 -43.11
C MET A 1 25.01 -10.77 -42.00
N LYS A 2 25.76 -9.69 -42.28
CA LYS A 2 26.34 -8.80 -41.25
C LYS A 2 25.29 -7.95 -40.51
N THR A 3 24.29 -7.45 -41.23
CA THR A 3 23.18 -6.63 -40.70
C THR A 3 22.29 -7.43 -39.74
N THR A 4 21.96 -8.67 -40.09
CA THR A 4 21.16 -9.59 -39.25
C THR A 4 21.86 -9.90 -37.91
N ARG A 5 23.19 -10.08 -37.92
CA ARG A 5 23.97 -10.32 -36.69
C ARG A 5 24.04 -9.11 -35.76
N TRP A 6 23.97 -7.90 -36.32
CA TRP A 6 23.97 -6.67 -35.53
C TRP A 6 22.61 -6.43 -34.86
N ILE A 7 21.52 -6.64 -35.60
CA ILE A 7 20.14 -6.53 -35.08
C ILE A 7 19.91 -7.50 -33.92
N VAL A 8 20.33 -8.77 -34.05
CA VAL A 8 20.17 -9.77 -32.98
C VAL A 8 20.95 -9.38 -31.72
N LYS A 9 22.15 -8.82 -31.85
CA LYS A 9 22.95 -8.38 -30.71
C LYS A 9 22.34 -7.18 -29.99
N VAL A 10 21.85 -6.21 -30.75
CA VAL A 10 21.17 -5.04 -30.19
C VAL A 10 19.89 -5.46 -29.47
N PHE A 11 19.10 -6.36 -30.07
CA PHE A 11 17.89 -6.86 -29.46
C PHE A 11 18.16 -7.66 -28.18
N ALA A 12 19.17 -8.53 -28.20
CA ALA A 12 19.61 -9.27 -27.01
C ALA A 12 20.13 -8.33 -25.89
N LEU A 13 20.83 -7.26 -26.26
CA LEU A 13 21.32 -6.26 -25.32
C LEU A 13 20.17 -5.47 -24.69
N VAL A 14 19.17 -5.07 -25.47
CA VAL A 14 17.97 -4.38 -24.95
C VAL A 14 17.15 -5.29 -24.02
N VAL A 15 17.03 -6.58 -24.33
CA VAL A 15 16.38 -7.56 -23.44
C VAL A 15 17.18 -7.78 -22.14
N LEU A 16 18.51 -7.80 -22.20
CA LEU A 16 19.38 -7.94 -21.04
C LEU A 16 19.40 -6.70 -20.13
N LEU A 17 19.21 -5.50 -20.68
CA LEU A 17 19.14 -4.25 -19.90
C LEU A 17 17.70 -3.85 -19.49
N GLY A 18 16.68 -4.56 -19.96
CA GLY A 18 15.29 -4.06 -19.98
C GLY A 18 14.38 -4.43 -18.81
N THR A 19 14.79 -5.19 -17.80
CA THR A 19 13.84 -5.71 -16.79
C THR A 19 13.89 -5.05 -15.41
N SER A 20 14.49 -3.86 -15.28
CA SER A 20 14.27 -3.06 -14.07
C SER A 20 12.92 -2.34 -14.17
N GLY A 21 11.84 -3.12 -14.08
CA GLY A 21 10.53 -2.59 -13.77
C GLY A 21 10.61 -1.94 -12.40
N THR A 22 10.78 -0.61 -12.39
CA THR A 22 10.59 0.20 -11.19
C THR A 22 9.16 -0.03 -10.74
N ASN A 23 8.97 -0.87 -9.71
CA ASN A 23 7.75 -0.87 -8.92
C ASN A 23 7.70 0.52 -8.28
N ALA A 24 7.07 1.49 -8.96
CA ALA A 24 6.81 2.82 -8.44
C ALA A 24 5.73 2.71 -7.35
N GLN A 25 6.07 2.06 -6.25
CA GLN A 25 5.29 2.12 -5.04
C GLN A 25 5.62 3.46 -4.38
N ASN A 26 4.61 4.32 -4.25
CA ASN A 26 4.69 5.65 -3.66
C ASN A 26 5.52 5.60 -2.34
N PRO A 27 6.62 6.36 -2.21
CA PRO A 27 7.48 6.30 -1.02
C PRO A 27 6.76 6.74 0.27
N THR A 28 5.59 7.37 0.16
CA THR A 28 4.80 7.88 1.28
C THR A 28 3.86 6.83 1.89
N VAL A 29 4.34 5.61 2.10
CA VAL A 29 3.61 4.62 2.93
C VAL A 29 4.40 4.42 4.20
N ALA A 30 3.71 4.49 5.33
CA ALA A 30 4.30 4.27 6.63
C ALA A 30 5.04 2.91 6.65
N PRO A 31 6.27 2.84 7.18
CA PRO A 31 7.00 1.58 7.29
C PRO A 31 6.17 0.51 8.01
N SER A 32 6.23 -0.73 7.53
CA SER A 32 5.67 -1.85 8.28
C SER A 32 6.42 -2.03 9.60
N GLY A 33 5.71 -2.38 10.67
CA GLY A 33 6.32 -2.66 11.98
C GLY A 33 6.53 -1.44 12.88
N LEU A 34 5.85 -0.33 12.60
CA LEU A 34 5.71 0.77 13.57
C LEU A 34 5.05 0.27 14.87
N PRO A 35 5.38 0.86 16.03
CA PRO A 35 4.75 0.53 17.29
C PRO A 35 3.22 0.72 17.17
N CYS A 36 2.47 -0.30 17.59
CA CYS A 36 1.00 -0.29 17.56
C CYS A 36 0.42 0.16 18.90
N GLU A 37 1.14 1.06 19.58
CA GLU A 37 0.72 1.60 20.86
C GLU A 37 -0.35 2.68 20.65
N THR A 38 -1.21 2.86 21.65
CA THR A 38 -2.26 3.88 21.59
C THR A 38 -1.62 5.27 21.70
N GLU A 39 -2.06 6.20 20.86
CA GLU A 39 -1.63 7.61 20.90
C GLU A 39 -2.81 8.48 21.34
N GLY A 40 -2.83 8.83 22.64
CA GLY A 40 -3.95 9.55 23.25
C GLY A 40 -5.25 8.74 23.22
N GLU A 41 -6.25 9.23 22.49
CA GLU A 41 -7.52 8.51 22.26
C GLU A 41 -7.50 7.61 21.02
N VAL A 42 -6.42 7.66 20.22
CA VAL A 42 -6.32 6.93 18.95
C VAL A 42 -5.72 5.55 19.17
N ARG A 43 -6.50 4.52 18.82
CA ARG A 43 -6.05 3.12 18.81
C ARG A 43 -5.72 2.70 17.39
N PHE A 44 -4.55 2.10 17.18
CA PHE A 44 -4.13 1.61 15.87
C PHE A 44 -4.56 0.17 15.65
N ILE A 45 -4.77 -0.18 14.38
CA ILE A 45 -5.03 -1.55 13.95
C ILE A 45 -3.70 -2.17 13.53
N CYS A 46 -3.24 -3.15 14.30
CA CYS A 46 -1.92 -3.74 14.10
C CYS A 46 -1.89 -4.69 12.90
N ASN A 47 -0.70 -4.87 12.32
CA ASN A 47 -0.42 -5.84 11.25
C ASN A 47 -1.15 -5.59 9.92
N LEU A 48 -1.63 -4.36 9.67
CA LEU A 48 -2.08 -3.95 8.34
C LEU A 48 -0.87 -3.50 7.51
N ILE A 49 -0.79 -3.96 6.27
CA ILE A 49 0.28 -3.60 5.33
C ILE A 49 -0.34 -2.73 4.23
N SER A 50 0.13 -1.48 4.14
CA SER A 50 -0.30 -0.47 3.17
C SER A 50 -1.83 -0.36 3.04
N PRO A 51 -2.57 -0.09 4.14
CA PRO A 51 -4.01 0.08 4.06
C PRO A 51 -4.35 1.37 3.30
N GLU A 52 -5.11 1.25 2.22
CA GLU A 52 -5.46 2.40 1.36
C GLU A 52 -6.93 2.79 1.49
N ASP A 53 -7.81 1.79 1.44
CA ASP A 53 -9.25 1.98 1.42
C ASP A 53 -9.91 1.35 2.64
N LEU A 54 -10.93 2.04 3.16
CA LEU A 54 -11.79 1.60 4.25
C LEU A 54 -13.26 1.66 3.82
N ALA A 55 -14.01 0.59 4.08
CA ALA A 55 -15.45 0.53 3.82
C ALA A 55 -16.22 0.03 5.05
N VAL A 56 -17.17 0.84 5.54
CA VAL A 56 -18.05 0.43 6.65
C VAL A 56 -19.09 -0.55 6.15
N VAL A 57 -19.28 -1.66 6.86
CA VAL A 57 -20.32 -2.64 6.57
C VAL A 57 -21.65 -2.16 7.16
N PRO A 58 -22.68 -1.85 6.34
CA PRO A 58 -23.92 -1.25 6.81
C PRO A 58 -24.64 -2.10 7.86
N GLY A 59 -25.18 -1.45 8.90
CA GLY A 59 -25.96 -2.12 9.95
C GLY A 59 -25.14 -3.04 10.87
N SER A 60 -23.80 -2.91 10.86
CA SER A 60 -22.91 -3.75 11.65
C SER A 60 -21.75 -2.96 12.25
N GLU A 61 -20.98 -3.62 13.11
CA GLU A 61 -19.80 -3.05 13.76
C GLU A 61 -18.51 -3.41 13.02
N TRP A 62 -18.58 -3.63 11.71
CA TRP A 62 -17.43 -4.08 10.92
C TRP A 62 -17.00 -3.03 9.90
N VAL A 63 -15.69 -2.92 9.72
CA VAL A 63 -15.06 -2.16 8.65
C VAL A 63 -14.14 -3.08 7.88
N ILE A 64 -14.19 -2.98 6.55
CA ILE A 64 -13.28 -3.68 5.64
C ILE A 64 -12.11 -2.75 5.35
N ALA A 65 -10.89 -3.23 5.54
CA ALA A 65 -9.66 -2.53 5.17
C ALA A 65 -8.90 -3.32 4.09
N SER A 66 -8.39 -2.64 3.07
CA SER A 66 -7.65 -3.28 1.98
C SER A 66 -6.19 -2.82 1.92
N GLY A 67 -5.27 -3.79 1.75
CA GLY A 67 -3.85 -3.51 1.52
C GLY A 67 -3.46 -3.59 0.04
N ASN A 68 -2.77 -2.57 -0.49
CA ASN A 68 -2.40 -2.51 -1.93
C ASN A 68 -0.96 -2.96 -2.27
N ARG A 69 -0.23 -3.54 -1.30
CA ARG A 69 1.16 -4.02 -1.49
C ARG A 69 1.27 -5.53 -1.31
N ALA A 70 2.42 -6.07 -1.73
CA ALA A 70 2.80 -7.44 -1.42
C ALA A 70 2.69 -7.70 0.10
N GLY A 71 1.95 -8.75 0.47
CA GLY A 71 1.66 -9.08 1.86
C GLY A 71 0.42 -8.38 2.44
N GLY A 72 -0.06 -7.31 1.80
CA GLY A 72 -1.36 -6.70 2.04
C GLY A 72 -2.50 -7.66 1.72
N ARG A 73 -3.59 -7.57 2.47
CA ARG A 73 -4.76 -8.46 2.38
C ARG A 73 -6.03 -7.68 2.70
N ILE A 74 -7.17 -8.33 2.50
CA ILE A 74 -8.45 -7.81 2.96
C ILE A 74 -8.64 -8.21 4.43
N HIS A 75 -8.85 -7.22 5.28
CA HIS A 75 -9.08 -7.40 6.71
C HIS A 75 -10.50 -7.00 7.06
N LEU A 76 -11.11 -7.76 7.98
CA LEU A 76 -12.35 -7.40 8.64
C LEU A 76 -12.02 -6.92 10.06
N VAL A 77 -12.42 -5.70 10.38
CA VAL A 77 -12.05 -5.00 11.62
C VAL A 77 -13.30 -4.69 12.42
N SER A 78 -13.37 -5.14 13.68
CA SER A 78 -14.47 -4.83 14.59
C SER A 78 -14.28 -3.46 15.23
N VAL A 79 -15.36 -2.68 15.32
CA VAL A 79 -15.41 -1.38 16.01
C VAL A 79 -16.38 -1.34 17.19
N ALA A 80 -16.78 -2.52 17.70
CA ALA A 80 -17.76 -2.65 18.78
C ALA A 80 -17.39 -1.89 20.07
N GLU A 81 -16.13 -1.46 20.23
CA GLU A 81 -15.66 -0.73 21.39
C GLU A 81 -15.42 0.78 21.08
N LYS A 82 -16.51 1.55 21.23
CA LYS A 82 -16.65 3.04 21.26
C LYS A 82 -16.77 3.80 19.91
N PRO A 83 -17.53 4.93 19.90
CA PRO A 83 -17.80 5.72 18.70
C PRO A 83 -16.56 6.52 18.31
N GLN A 84 -15.68 5.92 17.52
CA GLN A 84 -14.46 6.58 17.07
C GLN A 84 -14.77 7.24 15.74
N ARG A 85 -14.60 8.57 15.67
CA ARG A 85 -14.61 9.27 14.38
C ARG A 85 -13.50 8.65 13.53
N TYR A 86 -13.89 7.89 12.51
CA TYR A 86 -12.98 7.42 11.47
C TYR A 86 -12.36 8.64 10.80
N CYS A 87 -11.16 8.99 11.21
CA CYS A 87 -10.32 9.92 10.49
C CYS A 87 -9.06 9.14 10.11
N SER A 88 -9.09 8.49 8.95
CA SER A 88 -7.87 8.22 8.22
C SER A 88 -7.31 9.60 7.86
N ARG A 89 -6.38 10.12 8.67
CA ARG A 89 -5.63 11.31 8.30
C ARG A 89 -4.69 10.91 7.16
N ALA A 90 -5.25 10.85 5.95
CA ALA A 90 -4.47 11.06 4.75
C ALA A 90 -3.78 12.41 4.97
N LEU A 91 -2.46 12.40 5.13
CA LEU A 91 -1.66 13.61 5.07
C LEU A 91 -1.79 14.13 3.63
N ALA A 92 -2.88 14.82 3.33
CA ALA A 92 -2.92 15.79 2.26
C ALA A 92 -1.89 16.84 2.65
N SER A 93 -0.77 16.86 1.91
CA SER A 93 0.21 17.93 1.98
C SER A 93 -0.51 19.26 1.74
N GLU A 94 -0.69 20.05 2.78
CA GLU A 94 -0.83 21.50 2.62
C GLU A 94 0.54 22.03 2.20
N SER A 95 0.73 22.12 0.89
CA SER A 95 1.77 22.92 0.26
C SER A 95 1.28 24.38 0.19
N ALA A 96 1.88 25.21 1.04
CA ALA A 96 1.98 26.67 0.87
C ALA A 96 3.46 27.04 0.89
#